data_AF-A0A0A7KS75-F1
#
_entry.id   AF-A0A0A7KS75-F1
#
_cell.length_a   1.000
_cell.length_b   1.000
_cell.length_c   1.000
_cell.angle_alpha   90.00
_cell.angle_beta   90.00
_cell.angle_gamma   90.00
#
_symmetry.space_group_name_H-M   'P 1'
#
loop_
_entity.id
_entity.type
_entity.pdbx_description
1 polymer ?
#
loop_
_entity_poly.entity_id
_entity_poly.type
_entity_poly.pdbx_seq_one_letter_code
_entity_poly.pdbx_strand_id
1 'polypeptide(L)'
;TVMEKSNQVCLSKSPNKHNRLYMVACPMPEEMPEEIEQDKISSKGEIKARARYMNERFNIDLDEGRKIWCFGPETTGPNILTDCTKGVQYLNEIKDSCVAGFQWASKEGPLCDENMRGVKFSIQDVVLHADAIHRGGGQLIPTARRVIYAAALTAQPRIYEPIYLVEIQCNESAVRNIGGVMSRRRGLIFEQYEIN
;
A
#
# COMPACT_ATOMS: atom_id res chain seq x y z
N THR A 1 0.74 7.70 -0.78
CA THR A 1 1.99 6.97 -0.46
C THR A 1 2.55 7.43 0.86
N VAL A 2 3.63 6.81 1.33
CA VAL A 2 4.39 7.20 2.52
C VAL A 2 5.87 7.24 2.15
N MET A 3 6.66 8.10 2.78
CA MET A 3 8.09 8.27 2.43
C MET A 3 9.04 7.55 3.37
N GLU A 4 8.63 7.38 4.63
CA GLU A 4 9.45 6.78 5.67
C GLU A 4 8.66 5.72 6.43
N LYS A 5 9.35 4.89 7.20
CA LYS A 5 8.68 4.02 8.16
C LYS A 5 7.97 4.88 9.21
N SER A 6 6.78 4.46 9.65
CA SER A 6 6.06 5.10 10.77
C SER A 6 7.02 5.32 11.94
N ASN A 7 7.09 6.54 12.44
CA ASN A 7 7.99 6.92 13.54
C ASN A 7 7.62 6.27 14.88
N GLN A 8 6.42 5.68 14.98
CA GLN A 8 5.93 4.97 16.15
C GLN A 8 5.00 3.82 15.74
N VAL A 9 4.86 2.83 16.63
CA VAL A 9 3.84 1.78 16.46
C VAL A 9 2.48 2.39 16.78
N CYS A 10 1.58 2.40 15.79
CA CYS A 10 0.26 2.98 15.93
C CYS A 10 -0.71 1.98 16.54
N LEU A 11 -1.62 2.48 17.38
CA LEU A 11 -2.59 1.69 18.11
C LEU A 11 -4.02 2.16 17.79
N SER A 12 -4.93 1.21 17.61
CA SER A 12 -6.38 1.46 17.60
C SER A 12 -7.10 0.47 18.51
N LYS A 13 -8.15 0.95 19.19
CA LYS A 13 -9.00 0.16 20.07
C LYS A 13 -10.37 -0.02 19.44
N SER A 14 -10.97 -1.19 19.61
CA SER A 14 -12.36 -1.41 19.21
C SER A 14 -13.35 -0.58 20.01
N PRO A 15 -14.56 -0.32 19.49
CA PRO A 15 -15.61 0.40 20.21
C PRO A 15 -15.91 -0.19 21.59
N ASN A 16 -15.90 -1.53 21.73
CA ASN A 16 -16.05 -2.22 23.00
C ASN A 16 -14.80 -2.19 23.92
N LYS A 17 -13.69 -1.55 23.49
CA LYS A 17 -12.40 -1.41 24.20
C LYS A 17 -11.65 -2.70 24.52
N HIS A 18 -12.15 -3.86 24.11
CA HIS A 18 -11.52 -5.14 24.41
C HIS A 18 -10.41 -5.52 23.42
N ASN A 19 -10.53 -5.12 22.15
CA ASN A 19 -9.55 -5.46 21.13
C ASN A 19 -8.64 -4.28 20.83
N ARG A 20 -7.37 -4.58 20.53
CA ARG A 20 -6.35 -3.60 20.19
C ARG A 20 -5.54 -4.10 19.01
N LEU A 21 -5.35 -3.26 18.00
CA LEU A 21 -4.49 -3.54 16.85
C LEU A 21 -3.29 -2.61 16.88
N TYR A 22 -2.09 -3.17 16.71
CA TYR A 22 -0.84 -2.42 16.62
C TYR A 22 -0.25 -2.58 15.21
N MET A 23 0.04 -1.47 14.54
CA MET A 23 0.46 -1.48 13.15
C MET A 23 1.53 -0.42 12.87
N VAL A 24 2.37 -0.71 11.89
CA VAL A 24 3.30 0.26 11.28
C VAL A 24 3.12 0.24 9.77
N ALA A 25 3.37 1.38 9.13
CA ALA A 25 3.44 1.52 7.69
C ALA A 25 4.89 1.79 7.28
N CYS A 26 5.29 1.26 6.13
CA CYS A 26 6.57 1.53 5.49
C CYS A 26 6.36 1.82 4.00
N PRO A 27 7.21 2.64 3.38
CA PRO A 27 7.26 2.72 1.92
C PRO A 27 7.59 1.34 1.35
N MET A 28 6.98 1.00 0.22
CA MET A 28 7.46 -0.12 -0.58
C MET A 28 8.80 0.23 -1.22
N PRO A 29 9.68 -0.77 -1.45
CA PRO A 29 10.84 -0.62 -2.33
C PRO A 29 10.43 -0.10 -3.70
N GLU A 30 11.35 0.61 -4.36
CA GLU A 30 11.16 1.07 -5.74
C GLU A 30 10.87 -0.11 -6.69
N GLU A 31 10.14 0.14 -7.79
CA GLU A 31 9.65 -0.85 -8.78
C GLU A 31 8.59 -1.84 -8.27
N MET A 32 8.57 -2.14 -6.97
CA MET A 32 7.65 -3.13 -6.41
C MET A 32 6.16 -2.78 -6.65
N PRO A 33 5.70 -1.52 -6.49
CA PRO A 33 4.33 -1.14 -6.82
C PRO A 33 3.98 -1.42 -8.29
N GLU A 34 4.88 -1.10 -9.22
CA GLU A 34 4.70 -1.32 -10.65
C GLU A 34 4.64 -2.83 -10.98
N GLU A 35 5.44 -3.65 -10.29
CA GLU A 35 5.42 -5.11 -10.48
C GLU A 35 4.14 -5.78 -9.95
N ILE A 36 3.53 -5.20 -8.91
CA ILE A 36 2.21 -5.63 -8.43
C ILE A 36 1.14 -5.24 -9.45
N GLU A 37 1.19 -4.01 -9.98
CA GLU A 37 0.26 -3.54 -11.03
C GLU A 37 0.37 -4.35 -12.32
N GLN A 38 1.57 -4.85 -12.65
CA GLN A 38 1.85 -5.75 -13.78
C GLN A 38 1.51 -7.23 -13.50
N ASP A 39 0.88 -7.54 -12.36
CA ASP A 39 0.50 -8.89 -11.92
C ASP A 39 1.68 -9.89 -11.71
N LYS A 40 2.93 -9.42 -11.71
CA LYS A 40 4.11 -10.27 -11.41
C LYS A 40 4.12 -10.71 -9.96
N ILE A 41 3.77 -9.80 -9.04
CA ILE A 41 3.54 -10.08 -7.62
C ILE A 41 2.05 -9.99 -7.38
N SER A 42 1.39 -11.15 -7.30
CA SER A 42 -0.06 -11.20 -7.11
C SER A 42 -0.50 -12.11 -5.97
N SER A 43 -1.76 -11.96 -5.55
CA SER A 43 -2.42 -12.85 -4.60
C SER A 43 -2.66 -14.26 -5.17
N LYS A 44 -2.70 -14.40 -6.51
CA LYS A 44 -2.98 -15.65 -7.23
C LYS A 44 -1.76 -16.58 -7.29
N GLY A 45 -0.55 -16.04 -7.21
CA GLY A 45 0.69 -16.81 -7.27
C GLY A 45 0.89 -17.73 -6.05
N GLU A 46 1.69 -18.78 -6.23
CA GLU A 46 2.06 -19.67 -5.13
C GLU A 46 2.84 -18.88 -4.04
N ILE A 47 2.39 -19.00 -2.78
CA ILE A 47 2.93 -18.22 -1.64
C ILE A 47 4.46 -18.38 -1.52
N LYS A 48 4.99 -19.60 -1.68
CA LYS A 48 6.43 -19.87 -1.56
C LYS A 48 7.23 -19.26 -2.70
N ALA A 49 6.75 -19.37 -3.93
CA ALA A 49 7.39 -18.80 -5.11
C ALA A 49 7.40 -17.27 -5.04
N ARG A 50 6.26 -16.67 -4.67
CA ARG A 50 6.14 -15.22 -4.46
C ARG A 50 7.10 -14.71 -3.38
N ALA A 51 7.17 -15.39 -2.23
CA ALA A 51 8.08 -15.00 -1.16
C ALA A 51 9.55 -15.06 -1.58
N ARG A 52 9.95 -16.09 -2.35
CA ARG A 52 11.31 -16.18 -2.92
C ARG A 52 11.60 -15.04 -3.90
N TYR A 53 10.68 -14.76 -4.81
CA TYR A 53 10.80 -13.65 -5.75
C TYR A 53 10.98 -12.30 -5.04
N MET A 54 10.15 -12.05 -4.01
CA MET A 54 10.24 -10.84 -3.19
C MET A 54 11.54 -10.75 -2.40
N ASN A 55 12.09 -11.89 -1.95
CA ASN A 55 13.36 -11.94 -1.25
C ASN A 55 14.54 -11.67 -2.20
N GLU A 56 14.57 -12.34 -3.36
CA GLU A 56 15.66 -12.20 -4.34
C GLU A 56 15.73 -10.79 -4.95
N ARG A 57 14.58 -10.18 -5.24
CA ARG A 57 14.52 -8.87 -5.92
C ARG A 57 14.52 -7.68 -4.96
N PHE A 58 13.80 -7.79 -3.84
CA PHE A 58 13.53 -6.65 -2.95
C PHE A 58 14.08 -6.85 -1.53
N ASN A 59 14.82 -7.94 -1.28
CA ASN A 59 15.37 -8.28 0.03
C ASN A 59 14.32 -8.31 1.16
N ILE A 60 13.09 -8.68 0.82
CA ILE A 60 12.02 -8.87 1.81
C ILE A 60 12.21 -10.24 2.46
N ASP A 61 12.08 -10.30 3.79
CA ASP A 61 12.23 -11.55 4.53
C ASP A 61 11.24 -12.63 4.04
N LEU A 62 11.71 -13.88 3.97
CA LEU A 62 10.91 -14.99 3.46
C LEU A 62 9.67 -15.27 4.31
N ASP A 63 9.75 -15.10 5.63
CA ASP A 63 8.61 -15.30 6.51
C ASP A 63 7.62 -14.14 6.36
N GLU A 64 8.12 -12.90 6.22
CA GLU A 64 7.27 -11.74 5.93
C GLU A 64 6.52 -11.93 4.60
N GLY A 65 7.21 -12.33 3.53
CA GLY A 65 6.59 -12.56 2.20
C GLY A 65 5.54 -13.67 2.19
N ARG A 66 5.68 -14.68 3.07
CA ARG A 66 4.70 -15.77 3.22
C ARG A 66 3.46 -15.35 4.00
N LYS A 67 3.59 -14.37 4.90
CA LYS A 67 2.52 -13.90 5.79
C LYS A 67 1.73 -12.71 5.25
N ILE A 68 1.86 -12.40 3.97
CA ILE A 68 1.01 -11.42 3.30
C ILE A 68 -0.44 -11.90 3.32
N TRP A 69 -1.32 -11.10 3.92
CA TRP A 69 -2.76 -11.39 4.01
C TRP A 69 -3.50 -11.01 2.75
N CYS A 70 -3.21 -9.82 2.21
CA CYS A 70 -3.85 -9.33 0.99
C CYS A 70 -3.05 -8.19 0.35
N PHE A 71 -3.36 -7.95 -0.91
CA PHE A 71 -2.98 -6.74 -1.66
C PHE A 71 -4.20 -5.81 -1.73
N GLY A 72 -4.02 -4.51 -1.90
CA GLY A 72 -5.13 -3.57 -1.91
C GLY A 72 -4.81 -2.25 -2.59
N PRO A 73 -5.80 -1.47 -3.03
CA PRO A 73 -7.23 -1.79 -2.99
C PRO A 73 -7.64 -2.90 -3.96
N GLU A 74 -8.87 -3.42 -3.81
CA GLU A 74 -9.51 -4.40 -4.71
C GLU A 74 -8.73 -5.71 -4.94
N THR A 75 -7.96 -6.15 -3.93
CA THR A 75 -7.18 -7.42 -3.95
C THR A 75 -6.01 -7.49 -4.94
N THR A 76 -5.83 -6.48 -5.79
CA THR A 76 -4.77 -6.39 -6.80
C THR A 76 -3.93 -5.12 -6.68
N GLY A 77 -4.38 -4.12 -5.92
CA GLY A 77 -3.71 -2.85 -5.83
C GLY A 77 -2.32 -2.91 -5.16
N PRO A 78 -1.47 -1.91 -5.43
CA PRO A 78 -0.06 -1.86 -5.02
C PRO A 78 0.13 -1.44 -3.55
N ASN A 79 -0.63 -2.05 -2.64
CA ASN A 79 -0.43 -1.94 -1.19
C ASN A 79 -0.47 -3.34 -0.58
N ILE A 80 0.27 -3.56 0.50
CA ILE A 80 0.39 -4.87 1.12
C ILE A 80 -0.04 -4.79 2.59
N LEU A 81 -0.81 -5.76 3.04
CA LEU A 81 -1.02 -6.04 4.46
C LEU A 81 -0.33 -7.35 4.84
N THR A 82 0.60 -7.29 5.80
CA THR A 82 1.37 -8.44 6.27
C THR A 82 1.22 -8.64 7.77
N ASP A 83 1.13 -9.91 8.17
CA ASP A 83 1.19 -10.32 9.58
C ASP A 83 2.64 -10.51 10.05
N CYS A 84 3.04 -9.71 11.04
CA CYS A 84 4.32 -9.82 11.72
C CYS A 84 4.16 -10.21 13.21
N THR A 85 2.97 -10.63 13.62
CA THR A 85 2.68 -10.99 15.01
C THR A 85 3.33 -12.33 15.40
N LYS A 86 3.49 -12.55 16.71
CA LYS A 86 4.05 -13.78 17.28
C LYS A 86 3.21 -14.23 18.48
N GLY A 87 2.72 -15.46 18.46
CA GLY A 87 2.03 -16.09 19.60
C GLY A 87 0.62 -15.55 19.89
N VAL A 88 -0.03 -14.89 18.94
CA VAL A 88 -1.39 -14.35 19.11
C VAL A 88 -2.43 -15.45 18.89
N GLN A 89 -3.28 -15.69 19.89
CA GLN A 89 -4.42 -16.60 19.79
C GLN A 89 -5.55 -15.96 18.98
N TYR A 90 -6.36 -16.78 18.29
CA TYR A 90 -7.52 -16.35 17.50
C TYR A 90 -7.22 -15.40 16.33
N LEU A 91 -5.95 -15.23 15.95
CA LEU A 91 -5.54 -14.31 14.88
C LEU A 91 -6.23 -14.62 13.54
N ASN A 92 -6.39 -15.90 13.20
CA ASN A 92 -7.04 -16.32 11.96
C ASN A 92 -8.52 -15.91 11.90
N GLU A 93 -9.21 -15.75 13.04
CA GLU A 93 -10.61 -15.35 13.07
C GLU A 93 -10.81 -13.86 12.73
N ILE A 94 -9.79 -13.04 12.99
CA ILE A 94 -9.85 -11.60 12.74
C ILE A 94 -9.33 -11.21 11.36
N LYS A 95 -8.70 -12.16 10.65
CA LYS A 95 -8.04 -11.95 9.36
C LYS A 95 -8.98 -11.27 8.37
N ASP A 96 -10.17 -11.83 8.17
CA ASP A 96 -11.13 -11.33 7.19
C ASP A 96 -11.62 -9.92 7.54
N SER A 97 -11.79 -9.63 8.84
CA SER A 97 -12.18 -8.29 9.30
C SER A 97 -11.07 -7.26 9.06
N CYS A 98 -9.81 -7.64 9.28
CA CYS A 98 -8.66 -6.77 9.03
C CYS A 98 -8.42 -6.57 7.53
N VAL A 99 -8.57 -7.62 6.72
CA VAL A 99 -8.52 -7.54 5.26
C VAL A 99 -9.60 -6.59 4.74
N ALA A 100 -10.85 -6.72 5.20
CA ALA A 100 -11.94 -5.82 4.81
C ALA A 100 -11.67 -4.36 5.21
N GLY A 101 -11.20 -4.14 6.44
CA GLY A 101 -10.80 -2.80 6.91
C GLY A 101 -9.65 -2.22 6.09
N PHE A 102 -8.71 -3.05 5.65
CA PHE A 102 -7.61 -2.65 4.78
C PHE A 102 -8.04 -2.32 3.36
N GLN A 103 -8.89 -3.15 2.73
CA GLN A 103 -9.41 -2.84 1.40
C GLN A 103 -10.11 -1.48 1.40
N TRP A 104 -10.95 -1.24 2.42
CA TRP A 104 -11.62 0.04 2.59
C TRP A 104 -10.63 1.20 2.79
N ALA A 105 -9.69 1.04 3.73
CA ALA A 105 -8.71 2.08 4.02
C ALA A 105 -7.82 2.39 2.81
N SER A 106 -7.40 1.39 2.05
CA SER A 106 -6.54 1.58 0.86
C SER A 106 -7.27 2.21 -0.33
N LYS A 107 -8.61 2.15 -0.36
CA LYS A 107 -9.43 2.73 -1.42
C LYS A 107 -9.71 4.23 -1.20
N GLU A 108 -9.98 4.63 0.04
CA GLU A 108 -10.21 6.04 0.38
C GLU A 108 -8.91 6.73 0.84
N GLY A 109 -7.97 6.01 1.43
CA GLY A 109 -6.77 6.64 2.00
C GLY A 109 -7.08 7.67 3.11
N PRO A 110 -6.05 8.25 3.76
CA PRO A 110 -6.24 9.17 4.88
C PRO A 110 -6.11 10.66 4.52
N LEU A 111 -5.61 11.01 3.33
CA LEU A 111 -5.31 12.39 2.96
C LEU A 111 -6.46 13.10 2.25
N CYS A 112 -6.96 12.49 1.17
CA CYS A 112 -7.87 13.16 0.23
C CYS A 112 -8.99 12.24 -0.31
N ASP A 113 -9.33 11.15 0.40
CA ASP A 113 -10.32 10.18 -0.06
C ASP A 113 -9.98 9.53 -1.43
N GLU A 114 -8.67 9.35 -1.70
CA GLU A 114 -8.11 8.72 -2.90
C GLU A 114 -7.35 7.41 -2.61
N ASN A 115 -7.24 6.57 -3.64
CA ASN A 115 -6.53 5.30 -3.57
C ASN A 115 -5.09 5.47 -3.07
N MET A 116 -4.71 4.64 -2.10
CA MET A 116 -3.34 4.53 -1.65
C MET A 116 -2.49 3.79 -2.69
N ARG A 117 -1.20 4.10 -2.75
CA ARG A 117 -0.22 3.42 -3.61
C ARG A 117 1.13 3.32 -2.90
N GLY A 118 1.78 2.16 -3.00
CA GLY A 118 3.15 1.93 -2.59
C GLY A 118 3.36 1.82 -1.08
N VAL A 119 2.37 1.35 -0.32
CA VAL A 119 2.47 1.26 1.15
C VAL A 119 2.39 -0.18 1.64
N LYS A 120 3.39 -0.58 2.44
CA LYS A 120 3.41 -1.85 3.16
C LYS A 120 2.96 -1.62 4.61
N PHE A 121 1.90 -2.29 5.02
CA PHE A 121 1.39 -2.30 6.38
C PHE A 121 1.74 -3.60 7.07
N SER A 122 2.34 -3.51 8.26
CA SER A 122 2.76 -4.66 9.04
C SER A 122 2.04 -4.65 10.40
N ILE A 123 1.24 -5.68 10.65
CA ILE A 123 0.60 -5.90 11.96
C ILE A 123 1.67 -6.38 12.93
N GLN A 124 1.98 -5.56 13.93
CA GLN A 124 3.04 -5.85 14.90
C GLN A 124 2.53 -6.69 16.06
N ASP A 125 1.35 -6.35 16.58
CA ASP A 125 0.75 -7.04 17.71
C ASP A 125 -0.78 -6.86 17.70
N VAL A 126 -1.48 -7.75 18.39
CA VAL A 126 -2.94 -7.77 18.49
C VAL A 126 -3.33 -8.27 19.88
N VAL A 127 -4.16 -7.51 20.58
CA VAL A 127 -4.83 -7.96 21.81
C VAL A 127 -6.28 -8.23 21.47
N LEU A 128 -6.75 -9.44 21.74
CA LEU A 128 -8.12 -9.87 21.44
C LEU A 128 -8.84 -10.32 22.70
N HIS A 129 -10.16 -10.08 22.74
CA HIS A 129 -11.02 -10.69 23.76
C HIS A 129 -11.10 -12.21 23.54
N ALA A 130 -11.34 -13.01 24.59
CA ALA A 130 -11.44 -14.47 24.51
C ALA A 130 -12.71 -14.96 23.79
N ASP A 131 -13.83 -14.26 23.97
CA ASP A 131 -15.10 -14.63 23.31
C ASP A 131 -15.29 -14.01 21.92
N ALA A 132 -15.69 -14.84 20.95
CA ALA A 132 -15.88 -14.45 19.55
C ALA A 132 -16.94 -13.36 19.35
N ILE A 133 -17.95 -13.29 20.22
CA ILE A 133 -19.00 -12.26 20.16
C ILE A 133 -18.43 -10.83 20.29
N HIS A 134 -17.27 -10.68 20.94
CA HIS A 134 -16.59 -9.40 21.11
C HIS A 134 -15.55 -9.11 20.02
N ARG A 135 -15.34 -10.04 19.07
CA ARG A 135 -14.43 -9.94 17.92
C ARG A 135 -15.16 -9.82 16.58
N GLY A 136 -16.47 -9.58 16.57
CA GLY A 136 -17.23 -9.47 15.32
C GLY A 136 -16.71 -8.36 14.39
N GLY A 137 -17.01 -8.47 13.10
CA GLY A 137 -16.54 -7.54 12.07
C GLY A 137 -16.88 -6.07 12.34
N GLY A 138 -18.06 -5.79 12.91
CA GLY A 138 -18.45 -4.43 13.32
C GLY A 138 -17.54 -3.80 14.37
N GLN A 139 -16.77 -4.59 15.12
CA GLN A 139 -15.77 -4.10 16.07
C GLN A 139 -14.40 -3.94 15.40
N LEU A 140 -14.00 -4.89 14.56
CA LEU A 140 -12.62 -4.97 14.04
C LEU A 140 -12.40 -4.19 12.75
N ILE A 141 -13.35 -4.19 11.81
CA ILE A 141 -13.25 -3.48 10.53
C ILE A 141 -12.96 -1.98 10.73
N PRO A 142 -13.76 -1.22 11.51
CA PRO A 142 -13.47 0.20 11.74
C PRO A 142 -12.18 0.42 12.53
N THR A 143 -11.82 -0.53 13.40
CA THR A 143 -10.58 -0.47 14.19
C THR A 143 -9.34 -0.63 13.31
N ALA A 144 -9.38 -1.59 12.39
CA ALA A 144 -8.34 -1.85 11.40
C ALA A 144 -8.18 -0.64 10.47
N ARG A 145 -9.29 -0.12 9.93
CA ARG A 145 -9.26 1.10 9.11
C ARG A 145 -8.59 2.26 9.84
N ARG A 146 -8.96 2.50 11.10
CA ARG A 146 -8.39 3.60 11.90
C ARG A 146 -6.90 3.43 12.18
N VAL A 147 -6.43 2.22 12.47
CA VAL A 147 -4.99 1.99 12.72
C VAL A 147 -4.17 2.13 11.44
N ILE A 148 -4.70 1.72 10.29
CA ILE A 148 -4.06 1.88 8.98
C ILE A 148 -3.85 3.37 8.66
N TYR A 149 -4.88 4.19 8.89
CA TYR A 149 -4.75 5.65 8.72
C TYR A 149 -3.74 6.25 9.68
N ALA A 150 -3.76 5.88 10.96
CA ALA A 150 -2.76 6.35 11.91
C ALA A 150 -1.33 5.97 11.50
N ALA A 151 -1.13 4.72 11.05
CA ALA A 151 0.17 4.23 10.58
C ALA A 151 0.65 5.01 9.34
N ALA A 152 -0.24 5.26 8.38
CA ALA A 152 0.09 6.03 7.18
C ALA A 152 0.41 7.50 7.50
N LEU A 153 -0.36 8.14 8.38
CA LEU A 153 -0.16 9.54 8.77
C LEU A 153 1.15 9.78 9.53
N THR A 154 1.63 8.78 10.27
CA THR A 154 2.91 8.82 11.00
C THR A 154 4.13 8.46 10.15
N ALA A 155 3.91 8.08 8.89
CA ALA A 155 4.94 7.61 7.95
C ALA A 155 5.34 8.67 6.90
N GLN A 156 5.14 9.96 7.21
CA GLN A 156 5.33 11.09 6.28
C GLN A 156 4.55 10.90 4.96
N PRO A 157 3.21 10.98 5.00
CA PRO A 157 2.38 10.68 3.84
C PRO A 157 2.54 11.74 2.74
N ARG A 158 2.46 11.31 1.48
CA ARG A 158 2.48 12.18 0.28
C ARG A 158 1.47 11.71 -0.76
N ILE A 159 1.08 12.64 -1.63
CA ILE A 159 0.20 12.41 -2.78
C ILE A 159 1.07 12.14 -4.02
N TYR A 160 0.59 11.25 -4.89
CA TYR A 160 1.16 11.07 -6.22
C TYR A 160 0.40 11.95 -7.23
N GLU A 161 1.14 12.64 -8.08
CA GLU A 161 0.56 13.33 -9.24
C GLU A 161 0.68 12.42 -10.47
N PRO A 162 -0.39 12.16 -11.23
CA PRO A 162 -0.29 11.45 -12.49
C PRO A 162 0.43 12.33 -13.54
N ILE A 163 1.48 11.79 -14.16
CA ILE A 163 2.20 12.46 -15.23
C ILE A 163 1.83 11.80 -16.56
N TYR A 164 1.37 12.59 -17.51
CA TYR A 164 1.05 12.09 -18.84
C TYR A 164 2.29 11.98 -19.72
N LEU A 165 2.40 10.87 -20.43
CA LEU A 165 3.27 10.74 -21.59
C LEU A 165 2.59 11.41 -22.78
N VAL A 166 3.26 12.38 -23.38
CA VAL A 166 2.71 13.14 -24.53
C VAL A 166 3.66 12.99 -25.71
N GLU A 167 3.16 12.44 -26.81
CA GLU A 167 3.83 12.42 -28.10
C GLU A 167 3.29 13.57 -28.97
N ILE A 168 4.19 14.38 -29.54
CA ILE A 168 3.81 15.54 -30.36
C ILE A 168 4.54 15.46 -31.70
N GLN A 169 3.77 15.34 -32.77
CA GLN A 169 4.27 15.45 -34.13
C GLN A 169 4.09 16.89 -34.62
N CYS A 170 5.17 17.51 -35.09
CA CYS A 170 5.16 18.89 -35.54
C CYS A 170 6.26 19.14 -36.57
N ASN A 171 6.13 20.26 -37.30
CA ASN A 171 7.21 20.75 -38.16
C ASN A 171 8.33 21.35 -37.30
N GLU A 172 9.57 21.33 -37.82
CA GLU A 172 10.78 21.82 -37.12
C GLU A 172 10.63 23.25 -36.58
N SER A 173 9.91 24.11 -37.30
CA SER A 173 9.64 25.50 -36.90
C SER A 173 8.83 25.63 -35.59
N ALA A 174 8.04 24.61 -35.22
CA ALA A 174 7.19 24.63 -34.04
C ALA A 174 7.85 24.03 -32.79
N VAL A 175 8.95 23.27 -32.93
CA VAL A 175 9.64 22.56 -31.83
C VAL A 175 10.03 23.51 -30.70
N ARG A 176 10.58 24.69 -31.04
CA ARG A 176 10.97 25.71 -30.06
C ARG A 176 9.78 26.21 -29.22
N ASN A 177 8.63 26.37 -29.86
CA ASN A 177 7.42 26.86 -29.18
C ASN A 177 6.88 25.79 -28.21
N ILE A 178 6.93 24.51 -28.61
CA ILE A 178 6.52 23.38 -27.77
C ILE A 178 7.38 23.32 -26.50
N GLY A 179 8.71 23.44 -26.63
CA GLY A 179 9.62 23.47 -25.48
C GLY A 179 9.29 24.59 -24.47
N GLY A 180 8.90 25.77 -24.99
CA GLY A 180 8.45 26.88 -24.17
C GLY A 180 7.15 26.60 -23.40
N VAL A 181 6.18 25.91 -24.03
CA VAL A 181 4.91 25.53 -23.37
C VAL A 181 5.13 24.42 -22.33
N MET A 182 5.93 23.41 -22.66
CA MET A 182 6.22 22.29 -21.75
C MET A 182 6.91 22.76 -20.48
N SER A 183 7.93 23.62 -20.60
CA SER A 183 8.68 24.15 -19.45
C SER A 183 7.79 24.90 -18.46
N ARG A 184 6.77 25.63 -18.95
CA ARG A 184 5.80 26.34 -18.09
C ARG A 184 4.85 25.42 -17.33
N ARG A 185 4.74 24.14 -17.74
CA ARG A 185 3.84 23.14 -17.16
C ARG A 185 4.59 22.03 -16.40
N ARG A 186 5.87 22.25 -16.05
CA ARG A 186 6.76 21.22 -15.46
C ARG A 186 6.95 19.99 -16.36
N GLY A 187 6.75 20.14 -17.67
CA GLY A 187 6.98 19.07 -18.64
C GLY A 187 8.46 18.85 -18.88
N LEU A 188 8.87 17.59 -18.95
CA LEU A 188 10.24 17.16 -19.28
C LEU A 188 10.23 16.53 -20.67
N ILE A 189 11.03 17.08 -21.59
CA ILE A 189 11.28 16.46 -22.89
C ILE A 189 12.46 15.50 -22.70
N PHE A 190 12.25 14.22 -23.02
CA PHE A 190 13.28 13.19 -22.84
C PHE A 190 13.64 12.48 -24.15
N GLU A 191 12.78 12.55 -25.18
CA GLU A 191 13.03 11.98 -26.51
C GLU A 191 12.62 12.97 -27.61
N GLN A 192 13.42 13.03 -28.67
CA GLN A 192 13.15 13.80 -29.89
C GLN A 192 13.70 13.02 -31.08
N TYR A 193 12.83 12.71 -32.05
CA TYR A 193 13.18 12.00 -33.27
C TYR A 193 12.82 12.84 -34.50
N GLU A 194 13.68 12.83 -35.51
CA GLU A 194 13.37 13.37 -36.83
C GLU A 194 12.78 12.24 -37.69
N ILE A 195 11.56 12.46 -38.20
CA ILE A 195 10.91 11.55 -39.13
C ILE A 195 11.24 12.07 -40.54
N ASN A 196 12.06 11.32 -41.27
CA ASN A 196 12.41 11.60 -42.68
C ASN A 196 11.24 11.38 -43.63
#